data_AF-A0A087YYA0-F1
#
_entry.id   AF-A0A087YYA0-F1
#
_cell.length_a   1.000
_cell.length_b   1.000
_cell.length_c   1.000
_cell.angle_alpha   90.00
_cell.angle_beta   90.00
_cell.angle_gamma   90.00
#
_symmetry.space_group_name_H-M   'P 1'
#
loop_
_entity.id
_entity.type
_entity.pdbx_description
1 polymer ?
#
loop_
_entity_poly.entity_id
_entity_poly.type
_entity_poly.pdbx_seq_one_letter_code
_entity_poly.pdbx_strand_id
1 'polypeptide(L)'
;LIGWQAVPRPSNRTEIVQAMRRIRYECKVQNSKKKKVTVNISVEGVRVCLKRKRRKVSSSTSICNVGYSSLHHRSGTTLDDVKKQHQWNDPLEIELLSHPIYRIFYVSHDSNDLKIFSYIARDGSSDVFKCCVFKTNKKVSPQE
;
A
#
# COMPACT_ATOMS: atom_id res chain seq x y z
N LEU A 1 -4.74 -7.20 0.88
CA LEU A 1 -3.43 -7.88 0.74
C LEU A 1 -3.63 -9.37 0.99
N ILE A 2 -3.34 -10.20 -0.01
CA ILE A 2 -3.29 -11.65 0.13
C ILE A 2 -1.98 -12.02 0.83
N GLY A 3 -0.87 -11.53 0.30
CA GLY A 3 0.46 -11.78 0.84
C GLY A 3 1.52 -11.13 -0.04
N TRP A 4 2.77 -11.26 0.37
CA TRP A 4 3.93 -10.89 -0.42
C TRP A 4 5.03 -11.92 -0.20
N GLN A 5 5.94 -12.04 -1.18
CA GLN A 5 7.08 -12.96 -1.08
C GLN A 5 8.27 -12.40 -1.86
N ALA A 6 9.47 -12.76 -1.40
CA ALA A 6 10.69 -12.55 -2.16
C ALA A 6 10.71 -13.49 -3.39
N VAL A 7 11.08 -12.95 -4.54
CA VAL A 7 11.21 -13.67 -5.81
C VAL A 7 12.53 -13.25 -6.48
N PRO A 8 13.17 -14.15 -7.25
CA PRO A 8 14.28 -13.75 -8.11
C PRO A 8 13.78 -12.80 -9.20
N ARG A 9 14.70 -12.13 -9.89
CA ARG A 9 14.39 -11.26 -11.04
C ARG A 9 13.55 -12.02 -12.09
N PRO A 10 12.28 -11.64 -12.31
CA PRO A 10 11.44 -12.33 -13.28
C PRO A 10 11.96 -12.08 -14.70
N SER A 11 12.14 -13.14 -15.47
CA SER A 11 12.65 -13.07 -16.85
C SER A 11 11.54 -13.16 -17.90
N ASN A 12 10.38 -13.70 -17.53
CA ASN A 12 9.26 -13.89 -18.46
C ASN A 12 7.90 -13.81 -17.74
N ARG A 13 6.82 -13.74 -18.53
CA ARG A 13 5.45 -13.66 -18.03
C ARG A 13 5.04 -14.89 -17.20
N THR A 14 5.55 -16.07 -17.54
CA THR A 14 5.20 -17.32 -16.85
C THR A 14 5.67 -17.31 -15.39
N GLU A 15 6.90 -16.87 -15.13
CA GLU A 15 7.44 -16.73 -13.78
C GLU A 15 6.61 -15.76 -12.92
N ILE A 16 6.16 -14.65 -13.51
CA ILE A 16 5.30 -13.67 -12.83
C ILE A 16 3.98 -14.33 -12.41
N VAL A 17 3.32 -15.04 -13.32
CA VAL A 17 2.05 -15.73 -13.03
C VAL A 17 2.25 -16.84 -12.00
N GLN A 18 3.34 -17.60 -12.09
CA GLN A 18 3.68 -18.64 -11.11
C GLN A 18 3.88 -18.06 -9.71
N ALA A 19 4.63 -16.97 -9.57
CA ALA A 19 4.84 -16.29 -8.30
C ALA A 19 3.52 -15.78 -7.69
N MET A 20 2.68 -15.12 -8.50
CA MET A 20 1.36 -14.65 -8.05
C MET A 20 0.48 -15.81 -7.55
N ARG A 21 0.44 -16.91 -8.30
CA ARG A 21 -0.36 -18.09 -7.95
C ARG A 21 0.17 -18.80 -6.71
N ARG A 22 1.49 -18.91 -6.55
CA ARG A 22 2.12 -19.47 -5.34
C ARG A 22 1.66 -18.71 -4.09
N ILE A 23 1.82 -17.38 -4.06
CA ILE A 23 1.40 -16.54 -2.92
C ILE A 23 -0.10 -16.68 -2.64
N ARG A 24 -0.92 -16.76 -3.70
CA ARG A 24 -2.37 -16.95 -3.57
C ARG A 24 -2.71 -18.30 -2.94
N TYR A 25 -2.05 -19.36 -3.36
CA TYR A 25 -2.30 -20.70 -2.86
C TYR A 25 -1.79 -20.89 -1.45
N GLU A 26 -0.61 -20.36 -1.11
CA GLU A 26 -0.09 -20.34 0.26
C GLU A 26 -1.10 -19.72 1.23
N CYS A 27 -1.66 -18.55 0.91
CA CYS A 27 -2.70 -17.92 1.73
C CYS A 27 -3.97 -18.78 1.85
N LYS A 28 -4.35 -19.52 0.80
CA LYS A 28 -5.52 -20.41 0.79
C LYS A 28 -5.28 -21.64 1.68
N VAL A 29 -4.13 -22.30 1.55
CA VAL A 29 -3.83 -23.53 2.31
C VAL A 29 -3.55 -23.24 3.78
N GLN A 30 -2.93 -22.08 4.08
CA GLN A 30 -2.71 -21.61 5.46
C GLN A 30 -3.99 -21.05 6.11
N ASN A 31 -5.12 -21.03 5.38
CA ASN A 31 -6.41 -20.46 5.81
C ASN A 31 -6.28 -19.07 6.46
N SER A 32 -5.33 -18.27 5.98
CA SER A 32 -4.99 -16.99 6.59
C SER A 32 -5.93 -15.90 6.08
N LYS A 33 -6.48 -15.11 7.01
CA LYS A 33 -7.36 -13.99 6.66
C LYS A 33 -6.55 -12.92 5.92
N LYS A 34 -7.04 -12.52 4.75
CA LYS A 34 -6.48 -11.44 3.95
C LYS A 34 -6.52 -10.13 4.73
N LYS A 35 -5.42 -9.38 4.75
CA LYS A 35 -5.36 -8.08 5.43
C LYS A 35 -6.10 -7.03 4.60
N LYS A 36 -7.06 -6.32 5.21
CA LYS A 36 -7.70 -5.15 4.58
C LYS A 36 -6.70 -4.00 4.60
N VAL A 37 -6.26 -3.59 3.41
CA VAL A 37 -5.27 -2.54 3.21
C VAL A 37 -5.82 -1.48 2.26
N THR A 38 -5.30 -0.27 2.38
CA THR A 38 -5.40 0.78 1.36
C THR A 38 -4.12 0.75 0.53
N VAL A 39 -4.23 0.85 -0.79
CA VAL A 39 -3.07 0.99 -1.68
C VAL A 39 -3.13 2.39 -2.27
N ASN A 40 -2.12 3.19 -1.95
CA ASN A 40 -1.99 4.59 -2.34
C ASN A 40 -0.96 4.65 -3.47
N ILE A 41 -1.35 5.18 -4.63
CA ILE A 41 -0.52 5.27 -5.83
C ILE A 41 -0.38 6.73 -6.22
N SER A 42 0.85 7.18 -6.44
CA SER A 42 1.18 8.57 -6.82
C SER A 42 2.45 8.60 -7.66
N VAL A 43 2.87 9.80 -8.07
CA VAL A 43 4.15 10.00 -8.78
C VAL A 43 5.36 9.58 -7.93
N GLU A 44 5.26 9.64 -6.61
CA GLU A 44 6.32 9.18 -5.70
C GLU A 44 6.46 7.65 -5.71
N GLY A 45 5.37 6.93 -5.98
CA GLY A 45 5.35 5.47 -5.99
C GLY A 45 4.12 4.88 -5.32
N VAL A 46 4.30 3.67 -4.77
CA VAL A 46 3.24 2.85 -4.20
C VAL A 46 3.45 2.69 -2.70
N ARG A 47 2.43 3.05 -1.91
CA ARG A 47 2.36 2.81 -0.47
C ARG A 47 1.19 1.91 -0.13
N VAL A 48 1.41 0.96 0.77
CA VAL A 48 0.39 0.00 1.24
C VAL A 48 0.17 0.23 2.72
N CYS A 49 -1.02 0.64 3.11
CA CYS A 49 -1.34 1.02 4.48
C CYS A 49 -2.38 0.09 5.11
N LEU A 50 -2.24 -0.21 6.40
CA LEU A 50 -3.33 -0.73 7.23
C LEU A 50 -4.11 0.42 7.81
N LYS A 51 -5.44 0.30 7.78
CA LYS A 51 -6.32 1.23 8.50
C LYS A 51 -6.48 0.79 9.94
N ARG A 52 -5.95 1.55 10.90
CA ARG A 52 -6.19 1.28 12.32
C ARG A 52 -7.64 1.65 12.66
N LYS A 53 -8.36 0.74 13.32
CA LYS A 53 -9.68 1.08 13.89
C LYS A 53 -9.43 1.99 15.09
N ARG A 54 -9.99 3.20 15.10
CA ARG A 54 -9.99 4.03 16.31
C ARG A 54 -10.62 3.22 17.45
N ARG A 55 -9.85 2.91 18.49
CA ARG A 55 -10.45 2.66 19.80
C ARG A 55 -11.06 4.00 20.23
N LYS A 56 -12.36 4.03 20.56
CA LYS A 56 -12.90 5.16 21.32
C LYS A 56 -12.07 5.23 22.60
N VAL A 57 -11.21 6.23 22.70
CA VAL A 57 -10.54 6.54 23.95
C VAL A 57 -11.64 7.15 24.83
N SER A 58 -12.09 6.43 25.86
CA SER A 58 -12.60 7.08 27.05
C SER A 58 -11.45 7.92 27.59
N SER A 59 -11.69 9.22 27.75
CA SER A 59 -10.80 10.26 28.23
C SER A 59 -9.72 9.74 29.18
N SER A 60 -8.46 9.80 28.75
CA SER A 60 -7.32 9.81 29.66
C SER A 60 -6.26 10.68 29.01
N THR A 61 -6.25 11.92 29.46
CA THR A 61 -5.30 12.97 29.11
C THR A 61 -3.88 12.49 29.38
N SER A 62 -3.07 12.36 28.33
CA SER A 62 -1.61 12.35 28.47
C SER A 62 -1.09 13.60 27.77
N ILE A 63 -0.81 14.62 28.59
CA ILE A 63 -0.05 15.80 28.17
C ILE A 63 1.35 15.33 27.82
N CYS A 64 1.81 15.59 26.60
CA CYS A 64 3.22 15.79 26.35
C CYS A 64 3.40 17.18 25.72
N ASN A 65 3.76 18.13 26.58
CA ASN A 65 4.37 19.38 26.16
C ASN A 65 5.84 19.10 25.82
N VAL A 66 6.27 19.42 24.60
CA VAL A 66 7.58 20.01 24.35
C VAL A 66 7.39 21.06 23.26
N GLY A 67 7.60 22.32 23.62
CA GLY A 67 7.42 23.46 22.73
C GLY A 67 8.63 23.72 21.84
N TYR A 68 8.38 24.52 20.79
CA TYR A 68 9.28 25.57 20.31
C TYR A 68 8.42 26.70 19.70
N SER A 69 8.99 27.90 19.82
CA SER A 69 8.46 29.26 19.84
C SER A 69 7.95 29.88 18.51
N SER A 70 6.90 30.71 18.64
CA SER A 70 6.62 32.05 18.05
C SER A 70 7.04 32.38 16.60
N LEU A 71 6.06 32.77 15.74
CA LEU A 71 5.97 34.11 15.10
C LEU A 71 4.72 34.28 14.20
N HIS A 72 4.31 35.55 14.07
CA HIS A 72 3.02 36.08 13.59
C HIS A 72 2.84 36.22 12.06
N HIS A 73 1.55 36.30 11.68
CA HIS A 73 0.90 37.05 10.57
C HIS A 73 0.79 36.51 9.12
N ARG A 74 -0.46 36.10 8.82
CA ARG A 74 -1.38 36.52 7.72
C ARG A 74 -0.81 36.70 6.30
N SER A 75 -1.19 35.78 5.40
CA SER A 75 -1.78 36.10 4.09
C SER A 75 -2.41 34.84 3.47
N GLY A 76 -3.63 34.99 2.97
CA GLY A 76 -4.57 33.89 2.72
C GLY A 76 -4.18 32.91 1.62
N THR A 77 -4.44 31.64 1.89
CA THR A 77 -4.70 30.60 0.90
C THR A 77 -6.00 29.92 1.29
N THR A 78 -6.84 29.67 0.29
CA THR A 78 -8.17 29.07 0.41
C THR A 78 -8.12 27.72 1.16
N LEU A 79 -9.07 27.50 2.08
CA LEU A 79 -9.20 26.31 2.94
C LEU A 79 -9.28 24.98 2.16
N ASP A 80 -9.54 25.05 0.85
CA ASP A 80 -9.62 23.90 -0.05
C ASP A 80 -8.23 23.41 -0.52
N ASP A 81 -7.19 24.25 -0.49
CA ASP A 81 -5.84 23.90 -0.97
C ASP A 81 -4.98 23.23 0.13
N VAL A 82 -5.13 23.65 1.39
CA VAL A 82 -4.43 23.03 2.54
C VAL A 82 -4.91 21.60 2.80
N LYS A 83 -6.15 21.27 2.41
CA LYS A 83 -6.77 19.98 2.71
C LYS A 83 -6.24 18.82 1.86
N LYS A 84 -5.64 19.11 0.69
CA LYS A 84 -5.06 18.07 -0.18
C LYS A 84 -3.68 17.62 0.28
N GLN A 85 -2.91 18.47 0.96
CA GLN A 85 -1.54 18.14 1.32
C GLN A 85 -1.44 17.18 2.53
N HIS A 86 -2.43 17.20 3.44
CA HIS A 86 -2.46 16.35 4.63
C HIS A 86 -3.25 15.03 4.49
N GLN A 87 -3.83 14.73 3.33
CA GLN A 87 -4.60 13.49 3.14
C GLN A 87 -3.74 12.22 3.22
N TRP A 88 -2.43 12.36 2.98
CA TRP A 88 -1.48 11.25 2.89
C TRP A 88 -0.85 10.82 4.22
N ASN A 89 -1.05 11.62 5.26
CA ASN A 89 -0.51 11.41 6.61
C ASN A 89 -1.66 11.33 7.62
N ASP A 90 -2.64 10.44 7.40
CA ASP A 90 -3.58 10.09 8.46
C ASP A 90 -2.79 9.38 9.57
N PRO A 91 -2.68 9.94 10.80
CA PRO A 91 -1.93 9.33 11.89
C PRO A 91 -2.46 7.94 12.30
N LEU A 92 -3.61 7.53 11.76
CA LEU A 92 -4.23 6.23 11.98
C LEU A 92 -3.84 5.18 10.92
N GLU A 93 -3.14 5.56 9.86
CA GLU A 93 -2.65 4.62 8.85
C GLU A 93 -1.25 4.12 9.23
N ILE A 94 -1.09 2.79 9.28
CA ILE A 94 0.20 2.14 9.52
C ILE A 94 0.72 1.68 8.15
N GLU A 95 1.85 2.25 7.72
CA GLU A 95 2.49 1.85 6.47
C GLU A 95 3.11 0.45 6.61
N LEU A 96 2.71 -0.46 5.72
CA LEU A 96 3.25 -1.81 5.64
C LEU A 96 4.39 -1.92 4.62
N LEU A 97 4.24 -1.25 3.49
CA LEU A 97 5.16 -1.32 2.36
C LEU A 97 5.19 0.03 1.66
N SER A 98 6.37 0.50 1.30
CA SER A 98 6.58 1.69 0.48
C SER A 98 7.68 1.42 -0.53
N HIS A 99 7.34 1.58 -1.80
CA HIS A 99 8.26 1.39 -2.92
C HIS A 99 8.16 2.60 -3.84
N PRO A 100 9.27 3.33 -4.04
CA PRO A 100 9.32 4.43 -5.00
C PRO A 100 8.98 3.97 -6.41
N ILE A 101 8.45 4.87 -7.24
CA ILE A 101 7.99 4.51 -8.59
C ILE A 101 9.08 3.86 -9.43
N TYR A 102 10.32 4.35 -9.34
CA TYR A 102 11.47 3.83 -10.08
C TYR A 102 11.90 2.41 -9.67
N ARG A 103 11.39 1.89 -8.54
CA ARG A 103 11.64 0.51 -8.10
C ARG A 103 10.55 -0.46 -8.53
N ILE A 104 9.42 0.02 -9.03
CA ILE A 104 8.35 -0.84 -9.50
C ILE A 104 8.79 -1.46 -10.82
N PHE A 105 9.06 -2.76 -10.80
CA PHE A 105 9.55 -3.52 -11.94
C PHE A 105 8.42 -3.96 -12.86
N TYR A 106 7.32 -4.43 -12.29
CA TYR A 106 6.21 -4.96 -13.06
C TYR A 106 4.88 -4.83 -12.29
N VAL A 107 3.78 -4.64 -13.01
CA VAL A 107 2.42 -4.64 -12.47
C VAL A 107 1.56 -5.57 -13.32
N SER A 108 0.80 -6.46 -12.68
CA SER A 108 0.06 -7.54 -13.36
C SER A 108 -1.28 -7.82 -12.73
N HIS A 109 -2.18 -8.45 -13.48
CA HIS A 109 -3.36 -9.16 -12.98
C HIS A 109 -3.26 -10.66 -13.25
N ASP A 110 -4.04 -11.48 -12.53
CA ASP A 110 -4.21 -12.91 -12.87
C ASP A 110 -5.15 -13.01 -14.06
N SER A 111 -4.73 -13.70 -15.14
CA SER A 111 -5.55 -13.91 -16.34
C SER A 111 -6.87 -14.62 -16.04
N ASN A 112 -6.94 -15.35 -14.92
CA ASN A 112 -8.11 -16.15 -14.56
C ASN A 112 -8.95 -15.48 -13.44
N ASP A 113 -8.45 -14.42 -12.79
CA ASP A 113 -9.20 -13.65 -11.79
C ASP A 113 -8.73 -12.19 -11.82
N LEU A 114 -9.39 -11.36 -12.63
CA LEU A 114 -9.09 -9.93 -12.77
C LEU A 114 -9.21 -9.15 -11.45
N LYS A 115 -9.84 -9.71 -10.41
CA LYS A 115 -9.86 -9.10 -9.07
C LYS A 115 -8.55 -9.29 -8.33
N ILE A 116 -7.68 -10.17 -8.81
CA ILE A 116 -6.33 -10.39 -8.27
C ILE A 116 -5.35 -9.59 -9.11
N PHE A 117 -4.65 -8.69 -8.45
CA PHE A 117 -3.56 -7.94 -9.06
C PHE A 117 -2.31 -8.01 -8.17
N SER A 118 -1.16 -7.73 -8.76
CA SER A 118 0.10 -7.65 -8.05
C SER A 118 0.99 -6.57 -8.61
N TYR A 119 1.95 -6.14 -7.80
CA TYR A 119 3.13 -5.43 -8.28
C TYR A 119 4.38 -6.14 -7.78
N ILE A 120 5.46 -6.02 -8.54
CA ILE A 120 6.79 -6.52 -8.21
C ILE A 120 7.70 -5.30 -8.08
N ALA A 121 8.36 -5.16 -6.93
CA ALA A 121 9.29 -4.07 -6.66
C ALA A 121 10.68 -4.62 -6.36
N ARG A 122 11.73 -3.92 -6.81
CA ARG A 122 13.12 -4.26 -6.47
C ARG A 122 13.42 -3.92 -5.01
N ASP A 123 14.10 -4.82 -4.29
CA ASP A 123 14.51 -4.60 -2.89
C ASP A 123 15.97 -4.12 -2.81
N GLY A 124 16.14 -2.80 -2.68
CA GLY A 124 17.46 -2.15 -2.60
C GLY A 124 18.31 -2.34 -3.85
N SER A 125 19.60 -2.59 -3.65
CA SER A 125 20.59 -2.81 -4.72
C SER A 125 20.69 -4.28 -5.16
N SER A 126 20.00 -5.19 -4.49
CA SER A 126 20.03 -6.63 -4.78
C SER A 126 19.19 -6.97 -6.02
N ASP A 127 19.38 -8.17 -6.57
CA ASP A 127 18.50 -8.78 -7.58
C ASP A 127 17.35 -9.60 -6.96
N VAL A 128 17.01 -9.29 -5.71
CA VAL A 128 15.84 -9.82 -5.04
C VAL A 128 14.68 -8.83 -5.20
N PHE A 129 13.52 -9.36 -5.57
CA PHE A 129 12.32 -8.60 -5.81
C PHE A 129 11.22 -9.02 -4.85
N LYS A 130 10.31 -8.09 -4.54
CA LYS A 130 9.15 -8.31 -3.68
C LYS A 130 7.89 -8.33 -4.52
N CYS A 131 7.29 -9.50 -4.67
CA CYS A 131 5.99 -9.66 -5.32
C CYS A 131 4.88 -9.49 -4.28
N CYS A 132 4.01 -8.49 -4.46
CA CYS A 132 2.92 -8.17 -3.56
C CYS A 132 1.57 -8.47 -4.23
N VAL A 133 0.76 -9.37 -3.67
CA VAL A 133 -0.49 -9.83 -4.29
C VAL A 133 -1.71 -9.34 -3.50
N PHE A 134 -2.69 -8.78 -4.22
CA PHE A 134 -3.88 -8.16 -3.68
C PHE A 134 -5.14 -8.77 -4.30
N LYS A 135 -6.25 -8.68 -3.57
CA LYS A 135 -7.60 -8.93 -4.08
C LYS A 135 -8.41 -7.66 -3.91
N THR A 136 -9.08 -7.22 -4.97
CA THR A 136 -10.02 -6.10 -4.93
C THR A 136 -11.38 -6.57 -4.40
N ASN A 137 -12.08 -5.67 -3.72
CA ASN A 137 -13.45 -5.89 -3.25
C ASN A 137 -14.50 -5.40 -4.25
N LYS A 138 -14.10 -4.63 -5.27
CA LYS A 138 -15.02 -4.05 -6.26
C LYS A 138 -15.35 -5.08 -7.35
N LYS A 139 -16.59 -5.06 -7.86
CA LYS A 139 -16.91 -5.70 -9.14
C LYS A 139 -16.10 -4.97 -10.21
N VAL A 140 -15.31 -5.71 -10.97
CA VAL A 140 -14.63 -5.18 -12.14
C VAL A 140 -15.72 -4.97 -13.19
N SER A 141 -16.05 -3.73 -13.51
CA SER A 141 -16.80 -3.45 -14.74
C SER A 141 -15.84 -3.67 -15.91
N PRO A 142 -16.19 -4.47 -16.93
CA PRO A 142 -15.45 -4.48 -18.17
C PRO A 142 -15.35 -3.03 -18.66
N GLN A 143 -14.14 -2.52 -18.86
CA GLN A 143 -13.97 -1.34 -19.69
C GLN A 143 -14.01 -1.86 -21.13
N GLU A 144 -15.00 -1.37 -21.86
CA GLU A 144 -15.20 -1.56 -23.30
C GLU A 144 -14.21 -0.69 -24.08
#